data_AF-A0A6B3FF17-F1
#
_entry.id   AF-A0A6B3FF17-F1
#
_cell.length_a   1.000
_cell.length_b   1.000
_cell.length_c   1.000
_cell.angle_alpha   90.00
_cell.angle_beta   90.00
_cell.angle_gamma   90.00
#
_symmetry.space_group_name_H-M   'P 1'
#
loop_
_entity.id
_entity.type
_entity.pdbx_description
1 polymer ?
#
loop_
_entity_poly.entity_id
_entity_poly.type
_entity_poly.pdbx_seq_one_letter_code
_entity_poly.pdbx_strand_id
1 'polypeptide(L)'
;AFGYRIVIADLNGYRDGIAQADGVDADIADRIRAAAALSEAAEHTAQQQVTVARAQAAGGFTTASQRTFDAGRMGYTESIGVMFDLGPGAWRTWLERTLSGAQALEARRLEDEIGRTGTGKDITVTPKEWQKAANDRQELLRSVEKRVD
;
A
#
# COMPACT_ATOMS: atom_id res chain seq x y z
N ALA A 1 14.20 -6.11 -6.26
CA ALA A 1 14.28 -6.55 -4.85
C ALA A 1 13.66 -5.45 -4.01
N PHE A 2 12.46 -5.70 -3.47
CA PHE A 2 11.70 -4.75 -2.66
C PHE A 2 12.33 -4.60 -1.27
N GLY A 3 12.18 -3.42 -0.67
CA GLY A 3 12.93 -2.92 0.47
C GLY A 3 12.73 -3.67 1.79
N TYR A 4 13.21 -4.90 1.89
CA TYR A 4 13.39 -5.60 3.17
C TYR A 4 14.47 -4.97 4.08
N ARG A 5 15.12 -3.88 3.65
CA ARG A 5 16.22 -3.26 4.39
C ARG A 5 15.79 -2.42 5.58
N ILE A 6 14.62 -1.77 5.58
CA ILE A 6 14.17 -0.96 6.73
C ILE A 6 13.76 -1.89 7.88
N VAL A 7 12.96 -2.92 7.59
CA VAL A 7 12.56 -3.92 8.59
C VAL A 7 13.78 -4.63 9.20
N ILE A 8 14.82 -4.92 8.41
CA ILE A 8 16.02 -5.63 8.90
C ILE A 8 17.05 -4.69 9.55
N ALA A 9 17.25 -3.48 9.03
CA ALA A 9 18.20 -2.53 9.61
C ALA A 9 17.71 -2.04 10.97
N ASP A 10 16.40 -1.84 11.14
CA ASP A 10 15.82 -1.42 12.41
C ASP A 10 15.64 -2.58 13.40
N LEU A 11 15.48 -3.83 12.93
CA LEU A 11 15.55 -5.01 13.81
C LEU A 11 16.94 -5.18 14.43
N ASN A 12 17.99 -4.79 13.71
CA ASN A 12 19.36 -4.79 14.24
C ASN A 12 19.55 -3.64 15.26
N GLY A 13 18.99 -2.45 14.99
CA GLY A 13 18.90 -1.38 15.98
C GLY A 13 18.14 -1.78 17.24
N TYR A 14 17.03 -2.52 17.10
CA TYR A 14 16.24 -3.10 18.19
C TYR A 14 17.04 -4.09 19.04
N ARG A 15 17.88 -4.94 18.42
CA ARG A 15 18.67 -5.94 19.14
C ARG A 15 19.85 -5.32 19.91
N ASP A 16 20.47 -4.27 19.39
CA ASP A 16 21.53 -3.54 20.09
C ASP A 16 20.97 -2.56 21.14
N GLY A 17 19.78 -2.00 20.93
CA GLY A 17 19.10 -1.10 21.87
C GLY A 17 18.53 -1.79 23.11
N ILE A 18 17.99 -3.02 22.96
CA ILE A 18 17.49 -3.82 24.10
C ILE A 18 18.61 -4.22 25.06
N ALA A 19 19.86 -4.28 24.59
CA ALA A 19 20.98 -4.66 25.42
C ALA A 19 21.51 -3.52 26.31
N GLN A 20 21.10 -2.25 26.12
CA GLN A 20 21.72 -1.12 26.84
C GLN A 20 20.81 -0.06 27.47
N ALA A 21 19.49 -0.02 27.27
CA ALA A 21 18.68 1.01 27.92
C ALA A 21 17.26 0.55 28.25
N ASP A 22 16.80 0.90 29.45
CA ASP A 22 15.42 0.82 29.92
C ASP A 22 14.43 1.31 28.85
N GLY A 23 13.74 0.38 28.18
CA GLY A 23 12.56 0.64 27.35
C GLY A 23 12.82 1.49 26.10
N VAL A 24 12.63 0.90 24.92
CA VAL A 24 12.57 1.65 23.66
C VAL A 24 11.57 2.81 23.79
N ASP A 25 12.00 4.03 23.46
CA ASP A 25 11.15 5.22 23.43
C ASP A 25 9.94 4.94 22.52
N ALA A 26 8.73 5.07 23.06
CA ALA A 26 7.49 4.71 22.37
C ALA A 26 7.34 5.42 21.01
N ASP A 27 7.91 6.63 20.88
CA ASP A 27 7.92 7.40 19.63
C ASP A 27 8.72 6.69 18.52
N ILE A 28 9.82 6.01 18.85
CA ILE A 28 10.60 5.25 17.86
C ILE A 28 9.79 4.03 17.40
N ALA A 29 9.18 3.30 18.32
CA ALA A 29 8.37 2.13 17.97
C ALA A 29 7.18 2.49 17.07
N ASP A 30 6.52 3.63 17.31
CA ASP A 30 5.40 4.09 16.49
C ASP A 30 5.84 4.56 15.09
N ARG A 31 7.01 5.20 14.97
CA ARG A 31 7.60 5.53 13.67
C ARG A 31 7.91 4.30 12.83
N ILE A 32 8.46 3.25 13.44
CA ILE A 32 8.73 1.97 12.76
C ILE A 32 7.43 1.35 12.25
N ARG A 33 6.40 1.31 13.09
CA ARG A 33 5.08 0.78 12.69
C ARG A 33 4.46 1.60 11.57
N ALA A 34 4.58 2.93 11.62
CA ALA A 34 4.08 3.81 10.57
C ALA A 34 4.82 3.60 9.24
N ALA A 35 6.15 3.42 9.26
CA ALA A 35 6.94 3.10 8.07
C ALA A 35 6.59 1.71 7.51
N ALA A 36 6.45 0.70 8.38
CA ALA A 36 6.01 -0.63 7.97
C ALA A 36 4.62 -0.61 7.32
N ALA A 37 3.69 0.20 7.85
CA ALA A 37 2.36 0.35 7.29
C ALA A 37 2.38 0.99 5.88
N LEU A 38 3.31 1.90 5.58
CA LEU A 38 3.49 2.39 4.20
C LEU A 38 3.87 1.26 3.23
N SER A 39 4.78 0.39 3.64
CA SER A 39 5.20 -0.76 2.84
C SER A 39 4.10 -1.81 2.68
N GLU A 40 3.31 -2.05 3.71
CA GLU A 40 2.12 -2.91 3.62
C GLU A 40 1.08 -2.33 2.63
N ALA A 41 0.84 -1.02 2.65
CA ALA A 41 -0.03 -0.37 1.67
C ALA A 41 0.48 -0.55 0.23
N ALA A 42 1.80 -0.45 0.01
CA ALA A 42 2.40 -0.69 -1.30
C ALA A 42 2.25 -2.15 -1.75
N GLU A 43 2.42 -3.11 -0.84
CA GLU A 43 2.24 -4.53 -1.11
C GLU A 43 0.78 -4.87 -1.46
N HIS A 44 -0.19 -4.35 -0.71
CA HIS A 44 -1.60 -4.51 -1.04
C HIS A 44 -1.95 -3.99 -2.44
N THR A 45 -1.37 -2.85 -2.84
CA THR A 45 -1.53 -2.31 -4.20
C THR A 45 -0.93 -3.25 -5.26
N ALA A 46 0.24 -3.84 -5.00
CA ALA A 46 0.86 -4.81 -5.91
C ALA A 46 0.04 -6.10 -6.04
N GLN A 47 -0.49 -6.62 -4.92
CA GLN A 47 -1.34 -7.81 -4.92
C GLN A 47 -2.65 -7.58 -5.67
N GLN A 48 -3.27 -6.40 -5.54
CA GLN A 48 -4.43 -6.01 -6.34
C GLN A 48 -4.09 -5.99 -7.83
N GLN A 49 -2.95 -5.42 -8.20
CA GLN A 49 -2.49 -5.37 -9.59
C GLN A 49 -2.42 -6.77 -10.21
N VAL A 50 -1.81 -7.71 -9.50
CA VAL A 50 -1.73 -9.12 -9.92
C VAL A 50 -3.11 -9.77 -10.00
N THR A 51 -3.98 -9.50 -9.02
CA THR A 51 -5.32 -10.09 -8.96
C THR A 51 -6.18 -9.65 -10.13
N VAL A 52 -6.17 -8.36 -10.48
CA VAL A 52 -6.90 -7.82 -11.64
C VAL A 52 -6.33 -8.36 -12.94
N ALA A 53 -5.00 -8.41 -13.09
CA ALA A 53 -4.37 -8.93 -14.30
C ALA A 53 -4.77 -10.39 -14.57
N ARG A 54 -4.81 -11.22 -13.51
CA ARG A 54 -5.30 -12.60 -13.60
C ARG A 54 -6.77 -12.67 -13.96
N ALA A 55 -7.60 -11.82 -13.37
CA ALA A 55 -9.03 -11.77 -13.68
C ALA A 55 -9.29 -11.36 -15.14
N GLN A 56 -8.59 -10.35 -15.65
CA GLN A 56 -8.68 -9.93 -17.05
C GLN A 56 -8.30 -11.06 -18.02
N ALA A 57 -7.25 -11.83 -17.71
CA ALA A 57 -6.84 -12.98 -18.52
C ALA A 57 -7.85 -14.16 -18.46
N ALA A 58 -8.66 -14.23 -17.41
CA ALA A 58 -9.62 -15.30 -17.16
C ALA A 58 -11.07 -14.98 -17.59
N GLY A 59 -11.32 -13.81 -18.20
CA GLY A 59 -12.68 -13.37 -18.56
C GLY A 59 -13.50 -12.81 -17.38
N GLY A 60 -12.81 -12.22 -16.40
CA GLY A 60 -13.43 -11.57 -15.24
C GLY A 60 -13.04 -12.17 -13.89
N PHE A 61 -13.62 -11.61 -12.82
CA PHE A 61 -13.41 -12.13 -11.48
C PHE A 61 -14.16 -13.43 -11.23
N THR A 62 -13.50 -14.38 -10.58
CA THR A 62 -14.18 -15.43 -9.82
C THR A 62 -14.62 -14.87 -8.47
N THR A 63 -15.53 -15.55 -7.75
CA THR A 63 -15.87 -15.15 -6.37
C THR A 63 -14.64 -15.08 -5.45
N ALA A 64 -13.70 -16.01 -5.62
CA ALA A 64 -12.46 -16.01 -4.83
C ALA A 64 -11.58 -14.81 -5.16
N SER A 65 -11.33 -14.53 -6.45
CA SER A 65 -10.47 -13.42 -6.84
C SER A 65 -11.10 -12.05 -6.59
N GLN A 66 -12.43 -11.91 -6.65
CA GLN A 66 -13.13 -10.70 -6.20
C GLN A 66 -12.87 -10.45 -4.71
N ARG A 67 -13.02 -11.48 -3.85
CA ARG A 67 -12.73 -11.35 -2.41
C ARG A 67 -11.26 -11.00 -2.15
N THR A 68 -10.33 -11.58 -2.91
CA THR A 68 -8.91 -11.21 -2.81
C THR A 68 -8.67 -9.75 -3.21
N PHE A 69 -9.32 -9.27 -4.26
CA PHE A 69 -9.26 -7.88 -4.68
C PHE A 69 -9.80 -6.94 -3.59
N ASP A 70 -11.00 -7.23 -3.06
CA ASP A 70 -11.63 -6.45 -2.00
C ASP A 70 -10.80 -6.48 -0.70
N ALA A 71 -10.22 -7.63 -0.34
CA ALA A 71 -9.30 -7.74 0.79
C ALA A 71 -8.06 -6.87 0.61
N GLY A 72 -7.48 -6.82 -0.60
CA GLY A 72 -6.38 -5.89 -0.90
C GLY A 72 -6.79 -4.42 -0.76
N ARG A 73 -8.02 -4.06 -1.11
CA ARG A 73 -8.55 -2.69 -0.94
C ARG A 73 -8.67 -2.30 0.53
N MET A 74 -9.21 -3.22 1.32
CA MET A 74 -9.34 -3.04 2.77
C MET A 74 -7.95 -2.94 3.43
N GLY A 75 -7.05 -3.89 3.13
CA GLY A 75 -5.67 -3.87 3.66
C GLY A 75 -4.93 -2.58 3.32
N TYR A 76 -5.01 -2.09 2.07
CA TYR A 76 -4.45 -0.78 1.72
C TYR A 76 -5.01 0.34 2.60
N THR A 77 -6.34 0.38 2.79
CA THR A 77 -7.01 1.43 3.57
C THR A 77 -6.60 1.36 5.05
N GLU A 78 -6.53 0.17 5.62
CA GLU A 78 -6.11 -0.08 7.00
C GLU A 78 -4.65 0.33 7.22
N SER A 79 -3.72 -0.08 6.35
CA SER A 79 -2.32 0.28 6.46
C SER A 79 -2.09 1.80 6.32
N ILE A 80 -2.84 2.47 5.43
CA ILE A 80 -2.82 3.93 5.36
C ILE A 80 -3.34 4.55 6.66
N GLY A 81 -4.41 4.02 7.24
CA GLY A 81 -4.92 4.44 8.56
C GLY A 81 -3.87 4.33 9.67
N VAL A 82 -3.18 3.19 9.76
CA VAL A 82 -2.10 2.97 10.75
C VAL A 82 -0.97 4.00 10.58
N MET A 83 -0.56 4.29 9.35
CA MET A 83 0.44 5.33 9.09
C MET A 83 -0.06 6.70 9.56
N PHE A 84 -1.32 7.04 9.31
CA PHE A 84 -1.93 8.29 9.77
C PHE A 84 -2.00 8.39 11.30
N ASP A 85 -2.27 7.29 11.99
CA ASP A 85 -2.42 7.29 13.44
C ASP A 85 -1.06 7.41 14.15
N LEU A 86 -0.08 6.63 13.70
CA LEU A 86 1.22 6.48 14.37
C LEU A 86 2.33 7.37 13.79
N GLY A 87 2.21 7.76 12.52
CA GLY A 87 3.27 8.49 11.83
C GLY A 87 3.43 9.92 12.34
N PRO A 88 4.64 10.50 12.30
CA PRO A 88 4.86 11.93 12.54
C PRO A 88 3.96 12.83 11.68
N GLY A 89 3.57 13.99 12.20
CA GLY A 89 2.69 14.93 11.48
C GLY A 89 3.21 15.34 10.10
N ALA A 90 4.54 15.46 9.93
CA ALA A 90 5.15 15.76 8.64
C ALA A 90 4.89 14.65 7.59
N TRP A 91 4.95 13.37 8.00
CA TRP A 91 4.69 12.25 7.11
C TRP A 91 3.23 12.23 6.65
N ARG A 92 2.30 12.48 7.59
CA ARG A 92 0.86 12.62 7.28
C ARG A 92 0.63 13.68 6.21
N THR A 93 1.21 14.88 6.38
CA THR A 93 1.11 15.96 5.40
C THR A 93 1.71 15.59 4.04
N TRP A 94 2.83 14.86 4.01
CA TRP A 94 3.40 14.39 2.75
C TRP A 94 2.49 13.39 2.06
N LEU A 95 1.95 12.42 2.81
CA LEU A 95 1.04 11.42 2.29
C LEU A 95 -0.27 12.03 1.78
N GLU A 96 -0.89 12.94 2.54
CA GLU A 96 -2.10 13.65 2.12
C GLU A 96 -1.91 14.36 0.77
N ARG A 97 -0.83 15.12 0.63
CA ARG A 97 -0.52 15.83 -0.62
C ARG A 97 -0.34 14.85 -1.78
N THR A 98 0.40 13.77 -1.54
CA THR A 98 0.64 12.72 -2.53
C THR A 98 -0.66 12.02 -2.95
N LEU A 99 -1.56 11.72 -2.01
CA LEU A 99 -2.82 11.03 -2.26
C LEU A 99 -3.95 11.93 -2.78
N SER A 100 -3.80 13.25 -2.72
CA SER A 100 -4.74 14.22 -3.30
C SER A 100 -4.53 14.50 -4.79
N GLY A 101 -3.43 14.01 -5.37
CA GLY A 101 -3.06 14.27 -6.76
C GLY A 101 -3.94 13.55 -7.77
N ALA A 102 -3.97 14.06 -9.01
CA ALA A 102 -4.77 13.48 -10.11
C ALA A 102 -4.48 11.99 -10.35
N GLN A 103 -3.24 11.54 -10.20
CA GLN A 103 -2.85 10.14 -10.35
C GLN A 103 -3.47 9.24 -9.27
N ALA A 104 -3.48 9.70 -8.01
CA ALA A 104 -4.08 8.96 -6.90
C ALA A 104 -5.61 8.85 -7.07
N LEU A 105 -6.25 9.94 -7.50
CA LEU A 105 -7.67 9.99 -7.80
C LEU A 105 -8.04 9.06 -8.97
N GLU A 106 -7.25 9.05 -10.04
CA GLU A 106 -7.50 8.19 -11.19
C GLU A 106 -7.34 6.71 -10.82
N ALA A 107 -6.31 6.35 -10.05
CA ALA A 107 -6.16 4.99 -9.55
C ALA A 107 -7.35 4.56 -8.68
N ARG A 108 -7.91 5.47 -7.87
CA ARG A 108 -9.10 5.18 -7.05
C ARG A 108 -10.34 5.01 -7.92
N ARG A 109 -10.53 5.86 -8.93
CA ARG A 109 -11.63 5.78 -9.88
C ARG A 109 -11.64 4.43 -10.62
N LEU A 110 -10.48 4.00 -11.13
CA LEU A 110 -10.35 2.72 -11.83
C LEU A 110 -10.53 1.53 -10.88
N GLU A 111 -9.98 1.59 -9.67
CA GLU A 111 -10.21 0.56 -8.66
C GLU A 111 -11.70 0.41 -8.31
N ASP A 112 -12.42 1.53 -8.18
CA ASP A 112 -13.86 1.54 -7.97
C ASP A 112 -14.62 0.95 -9.16
N GLU A 113 -14.21 1.27 -10.39
CA GLU A 113 -14.82 0.72 -11.61
C GLU A 113 -14.64 -0.81 -11.68
N ILE A 114 -13.42 -1.29 -11.46
CA ILE A 114 -13.09 -2.72 -11.40
C ILE A 114 -13.89 -3.43 -10.30
N GLY A 115 -13.98 -2.83 -9.11
CA GLY A 115 -14.75 -3.40 -8.00
C GLY A 115 -16.26 -3.55 -8.30
N ARG A 116 -16.81 -2.71 -9.17
CA ARG A 116 -18.23 -2.76 -9.57
C ARG A 116 -18.53 -3.77 -10.68
N THR A 117 -17.52 -4.29 -11.38
CA THR A 117 -17.72 -5.29 -12.45
C THR A 117 -18.48 -6.51 -11.92
N GLY A 118 -18.12 -6.97 -10.72
CA GLY A 118 -18.67 -8.20 -10.13
C GLY A 118 -18.10 -9.47 -10.78
N THR A 119 -18.61 -10.62 -10.35
CA THR A 119 -18.07 -11.93 -10.75
C THR A 119 -18.60 -12.39 -12.11
N GLY A 120 -17.76 -13.05 -12.89
CA GLY A 120 -18.12 -13.68 -14.17
C GLY A 120 -18.44 -12.70 -15.30
N LYS A 121 -18.10 -11.42 -15.11
CA LYS A 121 -18.21 -10.38 -16.14
C LYS A 121 -16.83 -9.87 -16.50
N ASP A 122 -16.65 -9.52 -17.77
CA ASP A 122 -15.42 -8.89 -18.24
C ASP A 122 -15.19 -7.56 -17.55
N ILE A 123 -13.95 -7.34 -17.13
CA ILE A 123 -13.50 -6.06 -16.56
C ILE A 123 -13.34 -5.07 -17.72
N THR A 124 -14.12 -3.98 -17.69
CA THR A 124 -14.13 -2.94 -18.74
C THR A 124 -12.85 -2.14 -18.80
N VAL A 125 -12.22 -1.90 -17.63
CA VAL A 125 -10.93 -1.23 -17.53
C VAL A 125 -9.89 -2.07 -18.26
N THR A 126 -9.14 -1.45 -19.17
CA THR A 126 -8.14 -2.16 -19.94
C THR A 126 -6.93 -2.55 -19.08
N PRO A 127 -6.19 -3.63 -19.40
CA PRO A 127 -4.98 -4.00 -18.67
C PRO A 127 -3.95 -2.86 -18.61
N LYS A 128 -3.83 -2.08 -19.68
CA LYS A 128 -2.88 -0.98 -19.78
C LYS A 128 -3.26 0.20 -18.87
N GLU A 129 -4.54 0.56 -18.82
CA GLU A 129 -5.03 1.63 -17.93
C GLU A 129 -4.81 1.25 -16.47
N TRP A 130 -5.20 0.03 -16.09
CA TRP A 130 -5.02 -0.44 -14.73
C TRP A 130 -3.55 -0.55 -14.35
N GLN A 131 -2.71 -1.12 -15.22
CA GLN A 131 -1.27 -1.25 -14.97
C GLN A 131 -0.63 0.12 -14.75
N LYS A 132 -0.97 1.12 -15.58
CA LYS A 132 -0.47 2.48 -15.41
C LYS A 132 -0.90 3.06 -14.06
N ALA A 133 -2.19 2.98 -13.73
CA ALA A 133 -2.69 3.58 -12.50
C ALA A 133 -2.17 2.90 -11.22
N ALA A 134 -2.02 1.58 -11.24
CA ALA A 134 -1.38 0.84 -10.15
C ALA A 134 0.10 1.21 -9.98
N ASN A 135 0.84 1.37 -11.08
CA ASN A 135 2.24 1.80 -11.06
C ASN A 135 2.37 3.23 -10.54
N ASP A 136 1.53 4.16 -11.02
CA ASP A 136 1.50 5.54 -10.55
C ASP A 136 1.25 5.58 -9.03
N ARG A 137 0.30 4.79 -8.51
CA ARG A 137 0.06 4.68 -7.06
C ARG A 137 1.27 4.13 -6.31
N GLN A 138 1.92 3.09 -6.81
CA GLN A 138 3.14 2.55 -6.19
C GLN A 138 4.28 3.58 -6.18
N GLU A 139 4.43 4.38 -7.23
CA GLU A 139 5.43 5.44 -7.29
C GLU A 139 5.15 6.55 -6.27
N LEU A 140 3.87 6.93 -6.12
CA LEU A 140 3.42 7.86 -5.10
C LEU A 140 3.76 7.36 -3.69
N LEU A 141 3.43 6.10 -3.36
CA LEU A 141 3.77 5.49 -2.06
C LEU A 141 5.30 5.44 -1.85
N ARG A 142 6.05 4.96 -2.86
CA ARG A 142 7.52 4.93 -2.82
C ARG A 142 8.14 6.31 -2.65
N SER A 143 7.49 7.37 -3.13
CA SER A 143 7.98 8.74 -2.96
C SER A 143 7.87 9.22 -1.51
N VAL A 144 6.88 8.72 -0.77
CA VAL A 144 6.71 8.99 0.66
C VAL A 144 7.67 8.12 1.46
N GLU A 145 7.77 6.82 1.16
CA GLU A 145 8.72 5.90 1.81
C GLU A 145 10.16 6.45 1.75
N LYS A 146 10.62 6.91 0.57
CA LYS A 146 11.96 7.50 0.41
C LYS A 146 12.24 8.75 1.24
N ARG A 147 11.21 9.42 1.77
CA ARG A 147 11.35 10.58 2.66
C ARG A 147 11.26 10.20 4.14
N VAL A 148 10.72 9.02 4.39
CA VAL A 148 10.56 8.41 5.72
C VAL A 148 11.83 7.64 6.09
N ASP A 149 12.44 6.96 5.11
CA ASP A 149 13.79 6.37 5.16
C ASP A 149 14.89 7.41 5.42
#